data_AF-A0A2K3P296-F1
#
_entry.id   AF-A0A2K3P296-F1
#
_cell.length_a   1.000
_cell.length_b   1.000
_cell.length_c   1.000
_cell.angle_alpha   90.00
_cell.angle_beta   90.00
_cell.angle_gamma   90.00
#
_symmetry.space_group_name_H-M   'P 1'
#
loop_
_entity.id
_entity.type
_entity.pdbx_description
1 polymer ?
#
loop_
_entity_poly.entity_id
_entity_poly.type
_entity_poly.pdbx_seq_one_letter_code
_entity_poly.pdbx_strand_id
1 'polypeptide(L)'
;MTGGGKVTTVGGGKLTKATRIDMCIINNQGRFVRVRTERIEHILDVKIGEVIGLLSALKWVDELRLRNMDFEVDCKRVINDIYSNRTYKL
;
A
#
# COMPACT_ATOMS: atom_id res chain seq x y z
N MET A 1 15.51 -7.44 -13.16
CA MET A 1 14.77 -8.18 -12.13
C MET A 1 13.34 -8.36 -12.62
N THR A 2 13.07 -9.47 -13.29
CA THR A 2 11.74 -9.83 -13.81
C THR A 2 11.11 -10.83 -12.86
N GLY A 3 9.93 -10.49 -12.32
CA GLY A 3 9.01 -11.48 -11.78
C GLY A 3 8.74 -11.38 -10.30
N GLY A 4 7.60 -10.77 -9.97
CA GLY A 4 6.87 -10.95 -8.72
C GLY A 4 7.51 -10.28 -7.50
N GLY A 5 6.68 -9.56 -6.76
CA GLY A 5 6.97 -9.11 -5.42
C GLY A 5 5.70 -8.60 -4.79
N LYS A 6 5.65 -8.61 -3.47
CA LYS A 6 4.52 -8.12 -2.69
C LYS A 6 4.87 -6.76 -2.11
N VAL A 7 3.96 -5.80 -2.19
CA VAL A 7 4.05 -4.54 -1.46
C VAL A 7 3.00 -4.55 -0.37
N THR A 8 3.42 -4.32 0.88
CA THR A 8 2.47 -4.24 2.01
C THR A 8 2.43 -2.82 2.52
N THR A 9 1.24 -2.26 2.70
CA THR A 9 1.02 -1.05 3.51
C THR A 9 0.70 -1.47 4.92
N VAL A 10 1.46 -0.96 5.89
CA VAL A 10 1.18 -1.13 7.31
C VAL A 10 0.82 0.26 7.84
N GLY A 11 -0.43 0.44 8.26
CA GLY A 11 -0.88 1.66 8.92
C GLY A 11 -0.07 1.89 10.20
N GLY A 12 0.89 2.82 10.15
CA GLY A 12 1.67 3.22 11.31
C GLY A 12 0.77 3.96 12.29
N GLY A 13 0.68 3.47 13.53
CA GLY A 13 -0.21 4.00 14.57
C GLY A 13 -0.18 5.53 14.72
N LYS A 14 -1.32 6.08 15.18
CA LYS A 14 -1.55 7.52 15.39
C LYS A 14 -0.52 8.12 16.35
N LEU A 15 0.48 8.84 15.85
CA LEU A 15 1.35 9.67 16.67
C LEU A 15 0.81 11.09 16.67
N THR A 16 0.11 11.43 17.75
CA THR A 16 -0.39 12.72 18.30
C THR A 16 -0.77 13.90 17.38
N LYS A 17 -0.26 14.07 16.16
CA LYS A 17 -0.66 15.10 15.17
C LYS A 17 -0.51 14.68 13.69
N ALA A 18 0.09 13.54 13.38
CA ALA A 18 0.41 13.13 12.02
C ALA A 18 0.10 11.64 11.78
N THR A 19 -0.17 11.27 10.54
CA THR A 19 -0.33 9.88 10.11
C THR A 19 0.98 9.40 9.51
N ARG A 20 1.44 8.23 9.95
CA ARG A 20 2.60 7.55 9.36
C ARG A 20 2.12 6.41 8.48
N ILE A 21 2.67 6.35 7.28
CA ILE A 21 2.40 5.28 6.32
C ILE A 21 3.70 4.51 6.17
N ASP A 22 3.69 3.25 6.58
CA ASP A 22 4.83 2.37 6.45
C ASP A 22 4.56 1.41 5.27
N MET A 23 5.52 1.29 4.36
CA MET A 23 5.43 0.44 3.16
C MET A 23 6.65 -0.43 3.03
N CYS A 24 6.48 -1.67 2.59
CA CYS A 24 7.61 -2.56 2.32
C CYS A 24 7.45 -3.32 1.00
N ILE A 25 8.56 -3.57 0.32
CA ILE A 25 8.66 -4.48 -0.82
C ILE A 25 9.25 -5.79 -0.30
N ILE A 26 8.53 -6.87 -0.55
CA ILE A 26 8.88 -8.23 -0.18
C ILE A 26 9.06 -9.03 -1.48
N ASN A 27 10.16 -9.77 -1.59
CA ASN A 27 10.36 -10.65 -2.76
C ASN A 27 9.49 -11.92 -2.66
N ASN A 28 9.47 -12.72 -3.71
CA ASN A 28 8.69 -13.97 -3.75
C ASN A 28 9.12 -15.04 -2.73
N GLN A 29 10.27 -14.86 -2.07
CA GLN A 29 10.71 -15.72 -0.96
C GLN A 29 10.21 -15.23 0.40
N GLY A 30 9.35 -14.20 0.44
CA GLY A 30 8.86 -13.61 1.66
C GLY A 30 9.89 -12.73 2.39
N ARG A 31 10.98 -12.32 1.72
CA ARG A 31 12.03 -11.50 2.34
C ARG A 31 11.86 -10.02 2.04
N PHE A 32 12.02 -9.18 3.06
CA PHE A 32 12.07 -7.73 2.91
C PHE A 32 13.24 -7.32 2.01
N VAL A 33 12.93 -6.56 0.96
CA VAL A 33 13.92 -6.02 0.01
C VAL A 33 14.10 -4.53 0.24
N ARG A 34 13.00 -3.80 0.47
CA ARG A 34 13.00 -2.35 0.70
C ARG A 34 11.89 -1.96 1.66
N VAL A 35 12.09 -0.88 2.39
CA VAL A 35 11.10 -0.25 3.27
C VAL A 35 11.08 1.25 2.98
N ARG A 36 9.91 1.86 2.99
CA ARG A 36 9.69 3.30 2.86
C ARG A 36 8.65 3.74 3.86
N THR A 37 8.92 4.83 4.55
CA THR A 37 7.99 5.45 5.48
C THR A 37 7.68 6.86 4.99
N GLU A 38 6.39 7.18 4.91
CA GLU A 38 5.91 8.52 4.59
C GLU A 38 5.15 9.10 5.78
N ARG A 39 5.25 10.41 5.93
CA ARG A 39 4.58 11.16 6.99
C ARG A 39 3.64 12.17 6.38
N ILE A 40 2.39 12.15 6.86
CA ILE A 40 1.36 13.11 6.51
C ILE A 40 1.07 13.93 7.76
N GLU A 41 1.21 15.25 7.71
CA GLU A 41 1.06 16.17 8.84
C GLU A 41 -0.39 16.32 9.34
N HIS A 42 -1.27 15.37 9.01
CA HIS A 42 -2.66 15.31 9.43
C HIS A 42 -3.00 13.90 9.93
N ILE A 43 -3.90 13.83 10.93
CA ILE A 43 -4.49 12.56 11.38
C ILE A 43 -5.56 12.16 10.37
N LEU A 44 -5.38 11.02 9.73
CA LEU A 44 -6.31 10.47 8.77
C LEU A 44 -7.20 9.41 9.43
N ASP A 45 -8.43 9.29 8.92
CA ASP A 45 -9.23 8.09 9.15
C ASP A 45 -8.46 6.86 8.62
N VAL A 46 -8.62 5.71 9.28
CA VAL A 46 -7.91 4.48 8.91
C VAL A 46 -8.13 4.14 7.44
N LYS A 47 -9.36 4.27 6.92
CA LYS A 47 -9.64 3.98 5.51
C LYS A 47 -8.95 4.98 4.58
N ILE A 48 -8.93 6.26 4.93
CA ILE A 48 -8.28 7.31 4.13
C ILE A 48 -6.76 7.12 4.14
N GLY A 49 -6.16 6.86 5.30
CA GLY A 49 -4.74 6.60 5.44
C GLY A 49 -4.29 5.40 4.61
N GLU A 50 -5.07 4.32 4.58
CA GLU A 50 -4.79 3.13 3.77
C GLU A 50 -4.93 3.39 2.27
N VAL A 51 -5.92 4.16 1.82
CA VAL A 51 -6.05 4.55 0.40
C VAL A 51 -4.86 5.41 -0.04
N ILE A 52 -4.45 6.38 0.81
CA ILE A 52 -3.28 7.20 0.52
C ILE A 52 -2.01 6.35 0.54
N GLY A 53 -1.88 5.42 1.48
CA GLY A 53 -0.75 4.49 1.55
C GLY A 53 -0.64 3.61 0.31
N LEU A 54 -1.76 3.09 -0.19
CA LEU A 54 -1.79 2.33 -1.44
C LEU A 54 -1.38 3.20 -2.64
N LEU A 55 -1.84 4.45 -2.71
CA LEU A 55 -1.44 5.38 -3.78
C LEU A 55 0.07 5.67 -3.72
N SER A 56 0.62 5.92 -2.53
CA SER A 56 2.06 6.12 -2.33
C SER A 56 2.86 4.88 -2.73
N ALA A 57 2.37 3.68 -2.39
CA ALA A 57 2.99 2.41 -2.78
C ALA A 57 3.01 2.22 -4.30
N LEU A 58 1.91 2.54 -4.99
CA LEU A 58 1.82 2.46 -6.45
C LEU A 58 2.82 3.40 -7.13
N LYS A 59 2.90 4.66 -6.67
CA LYS A 59 3.89 5.63 -7.17
C LYS A 59 5.32 5.14 -6.94
N TRP A 60 5.59 4.60 -5.75
CA TRP A 60 6.92 4.09 -5.42
C TRP A 60 7.33 2.88 -6.29
N VAL A 61 6.40 1.98 -6.58
CA VAL A 61 6.62 0.86 -7.52
C VAL A 61 6.92 1.37 -8.93
N ASP A 62 6.21 2.39 -9.40
CA ASP A 62 6.45 3.01 -10.71
C ASP A 62 7.81 3.74 -10.78
N GLU A 63 8.17 4.49 -9.74
CA GLU A 63 9.50 5.12 -9.58
C GLU A 63 10.63 4.09 -9.68
N LEU A 64 10.44 2.91 -9.07
CA LEU A 64 11.39 1.80 -9.11
C LEU A 64 11.31 0.96 -10.38
N ARG A 65 10.38 1.28 -11.29
CA ARG A 65 10.07 0.53 -12.52
C ARG A 65 9.81 -0.96 -12.28
N LEU A 66 9.25 -1.28 -11.11
CA LEU A 66 8.84 -2.63 -10.77
C LEU A 66 7.51 -2.95 -11.46
N ARG A 67 7.36 -4.18 -11.93
CA ARG A 67 6.18 -4.66 -12.68
C ARG A 67 5.70 -5.97 -12.07
N ASN A 68 4.41 -6.27 -12.27
CA ASN A 68 3.76 -7.49 -11.77
C ASN A 68 3.92 -7.64 -10.25
N MET A 69 3.52 -6.59 -9.52
CA MET A 69 3.56 -6.52 -8.07
C MET A 69 2.17 -6.77 -7.50
N ASP A 70 2.10 -7.59 -6.45
CA ASP A 70 0.89 -7.76 -5.64
C ASP A 70 0.88 -6.71 -4.53
N PHE A 71 -0.28 -6.12 -4.27
CA PHE A 71 -0.44 -5.13 -3.20
C PHE A 71 -1.33 -5.70 -2.09
N GLU A 72 -0.83 -5.65 -0.86
CA GLU A 72 -1.56 -5.97 0.35
C GLU A 72 -1.80 -4.69 1.14
N VAL A 73 -3.05 -4.51 1.58
CA VAL A 73 -3.49 -3.41 2.44
C VAL A 73 -4.22 -4.00 3.63
N ASP A 74 -4.10 -3.37 4.80
CA ASP A 74 -4.66 -3.89 6.05
C ASP A 74 -6.18 -3.62 6.14
N CYS A 75 -6.70 -2.69 5.35
CA CYS A 75 -8.11 -2.34 5.36
C CYS A 75 -8.94 -3.09 4.30
N LYS A 76 -9.62 -4.16 4.73
CA LYS A 76 -10.58 -4.93 3.88
C LYS A 76 -11.64 -4.05 3.20
N ARG A 77 -12.05 -2.93 3.81
CA ARG A 77 -13.01 -1.99 3.21
C ARG A 77 -12.44 -1.33 1.96
N VAL A 78 -11.14 -1.01 1.94
CA VAL A 78 -10.46 -0.45 0.76
C VAL A 78 -10.46 -1.47 -0.38
N ILE A 79 -10.14 -2.73 -0.08
CA ILE A 79 -10.23 -3.83 -1.05
C ILE A 79 -11.66 -3.95 -1.59
N ASN A 80 -12.65 -4.03 -0.71
CA ASN A 80 -14.05 -4.16 -1.14
C ASN A 80 -14.47 -3.02 -2.08
N ASP A 81 -14.14 -1.77 -1.76
CA ASP A 81 -14.50 -0.62 -2.61
C ASP A 81 -13.83 -0.69 -3.98
N ILE A 82 -12.55 -1.07 -4.05
CA ILE A 82 -11.80 -1.22 -5.31
C ILE A 82 -12.42 -2.31 -6.20
N TYR A 83 -12.82 -3.44 -5.61
CA TYR A 83 -13.35 -4.58 -6.36
C TYR A 83 -14.87 -4.52 -6.60
N SER A 84 -15.62 -3.74 -5.80
CA SER A 84 -17.08 -3.60 -5.94
C SER A 84 -17.53 -2.96 -7.26
N ASN A 85 -16.68 -2.15 -7.89
CA ASN A 85 -16.93 -1.56 -9.21
C ASN A 85 -16.69 -2.52 -10.39
N ARG A 86 -16.33 -3.79 -10.14
CA ARG A 86 -16.18 -4.81 -11.20
C ARG A 86 -17.47 -5.59 -11.45
N THR A 87 -18.63 -4.99 -11.24
CA THR A 87 -19.92 -5.56 -11.68
C THR A 87 -20.18 -5.22 -13.15
N TYR A 88 -19.23 -5.51 -14.04
CA TYR A 88 -19.59 -5.78 -15.44
C TYR A 88 -19.94 -7.25 -15.48
N LYS A 89 -21.25 -7.54 -15.62
CA LYS A 89 -21.71 -8.87 -16.03
C LYS A 89 -21.06 -9.13 -17.40
N LEU A 90 -20.06 -10.02 -17.44
CA LEU A 90 -19.70 -10.72 -18.67
C LEU A 90 -20.82 -11.70 -19.02
#